data_AF-A0A3C0SUJ3-F1
#
_entry.id   AF-A0A3C0SUJ3-F1
#
_cell.length_a   1.000
_cell.length_b   1.000
_cell.length_c   1.000
_cell.angle_alpha   90.00
_cell.angle_beta   90.00
_cell.angle_gamma   90.00
#
_symmetry.space_group_name_H-M   'P 1'
#
loop_
_entity.id
_entity.type
_entity.pdbx_description
1 polymer ?
#
loop_
_entity_poly.entity_id
_entity_poly.type
_entity_poly.pdbx_seq_one_letter_code
_entity_poly.pdbx_strand_id
1 'polypeptide(L)'
;RGNDILAGTVDIVVCDTLSGNAFIKMLAGYGSGGMLEVSGSGYGPGIGGDVPLINIISRASGASVVASSIIYSARMAAADISNVYNNELKAAVAAGYRTASADVDESTSSDLKRKTVDEEIEGIDVLQLEDAVAMLKQNGIYCEAGMGCTGPVVMLAAEDAVSAVGLLKKNKILGED
;
A
#
# COMPACT_ATOMS: atom_id res chain seq x y z
N ARG A 1 -1.46 -16.17 16.40
CA ARG A 1 -2.18 -17.19 15.59
C ARG A 1 -3.45 -16.57 15.04
N GLY A 2 -4.06 -17.12 13.98
CA GLY A 2 -5.32 -16.59 13.44
C GLY A 2 -6.43 -16.51 14.50
N ASN A 3 -6.55 -17.54 15.34
CA ASN A 3 -7.51 -17.56 16.45
C ASN A 3 -7.27 -16.42 17.47
N ASP A 4 -6.03 -15.99 17.68
CA ASP A 4 -5.69 -14.93 18.64
C ASP A 4 -6.17 -13.56 18.15
N ILE A 5 -6.12 -13.34 16.82
CA ILE A 5 -6.66 -12.16 16.14
C ILE A 5 -8.19 -12.18 16.22
N LEU A 6 -8.81 -13.31 15.89
CA LEU A 6 -10.28 -13.45 15.94
C LEU A 6 -10.85 -13.33 17.36
N ALA A 7 -10.11 -13.82 18.35
CA ALA A 7 -10.49 -13.71 19.76
C ALA A 7 -10.14 -12.34 20.38
N GLY A 8 -9.47 -11.44 19.65
CA GLY A 8 -9.10 -10.11 20.15
C GLY A 8 -8.12 -10.16 21.32
N THR A 9 -7.26 -11.19 21.38
CA THR A 9 -6.31 -11.38 22.49
C THR A 9 -5.04 -10.55 22.37
N VAL A 10 -4.87 -9.84 21.25
CA VAL A 10 -3.74 -8.97 20.96
C VAL A 10 -4.25 -7.55 20.70
N ASP A 11 -3.54 -6.55 21.23
CA ASP A 11 -3.87 -5.13 21.02
C ASP A 11 -3.35 -4.62 19.67
N ILE A 12 -2.19 -5.12 19.21
CA ILE A 12 -1.50 -4.68 17.99
C ILE A 12 -1.08 -5.89 17.16
N VAL A 13 -1.40 -5.85 15.87
CA VAL A 13 -0.96 -6.83 14.88
C VAL A 13 -0.03 -6.14 13.88
N VAL A 14 1.24 -6.56 13.86
CA VAL A 14 2.23 -6.10 12.86
C VAL A 14 2.28 -7.11 11.73
N CYS A 15 2.15 -6.64 10.49
CA CYS A 15 2.16 -7.47 9.29
C CYS A 15 2.63 -6.66 8.07
N ASP A 16 2.97 -7.36 6.99
CA ASP A 16 3.22 -6.74 5.69
C ASP A 16 1.92 -6.16 5.09
N THR A 17 2.07 -5.36 4.04
CA THR A 17 0.96 -4.63 3.39
C THR A 17 -0.10 -5.55 2.80
N LEU A 18 0.29 -6.69 2.22
CA LEU A 18 -0.63 -7.65 1.62
C LEU A 18 -1.47 -8.34 2.71
N SER A 19 -0.80 -8.86 3.75
CA SER A 19 -1.47 -9.50 4.89
C SER A 19 -2.43 -8.55 5.60
N GLY A 20 -2.01 -7.30 5.85
CA GLY A 20 -2.84 -6.28 6.49
C GLY A 20 -4.09 -5.95 5.69
N ASN A 21 -3.96 -5.79 4.37
CA ASN A 21 -5.10 -5.57 3.47
C ASN A 21 -6.09 -6.73 3.53
N ALA A 22 -5.58 -7.96 3.44
CA ALA A 22 -6.41 -9.17 3.52
C ALA A 22 -7.16 -9.26 4.85
N PHE A 23 -6.49 -9.01 5.98
CA PHE A 23 -7.12 -9.03 7.30
C PHE A 23 -8.25 -8.02 7.42
N ILE A 24 -8.01 -6.76 7.06
CA ILE A 24 -9.05 -5.72 7.17
C ILE A 24 -10.25 -6.07 6.29
N LYS A 25 -10.03 -6.48 5.03
CA LYS A 25 -11.13 -6.86 4.13
C LYS A 25 -11.93 -8.06 4.64
N MET A 26 -11.24 -9.10 5.11
CA MET A 26 -11.90 -10.29 5.65
C MET A 26 -12.74 -9.94 6.87
N LEU A 27 -12.18 -9.20 7.83
CA LEU A 27 -12.87 -8.85 9.08
C LEU A 27 -14.02 -7.86 8.84
N ALA A 28 -13.81 -6.85 8.00
CA ALA A 28 -14.81 -5.83 7.70
C ALA A 28 -15.96 -6.39 6.85
N GLY A 29 -15.67 -7.31 5.93
CA GLY A 29 -16.62 -7.93 5.02
C GLY A 29 -17.26 -9.24 5.50
N TYR A 30 -16.81 -9.80 6.63
CA TYR A 30 -17.26 -11.12 7.10
C TYR A 30 -18.80 -11.23 7.18
N GLY A 31 -19.46 -10.21 7.75
CA GLY A 31 -20.92 -10.20 7.94
C GLY A 31 -21.74 -10.14 6.64
N SER A 32 -21.12 -9.85 5.49
CA SER A 32 -21.78 -9.79 4.19
C SER A 32 -21.34 -10.91 3.23
N GLY A 33 -20.52 -11.85 3.70
CA GLY A 33 -19.90 -12.85 2.83
C GLY A 33 -18.80 -12.27 1.92
N GLY A 34 -18.22 -11.12 2.29
CA GLY A 34 -17.12 -10.47 1.55
C GLY A 34 -17.56 -9.49 0.46
N MET A 35 -18.85 -9.31 0.23
CA MET A 35 -19.37 -8.42 -0.82
C MET A 35 -19.39 -6.94 -0.42
N LEU A 36 -19.57 -6.67 0.88
CA LEU A 36 -19.69 -5.32 1.43
C LEU A 36 -19.00 -5.26 2.80
N GLU A 37 -18.16 -4.26 3.02
CA GLU A 37 -17.63 -4.01 4.35
C GLU A 37 -18.73 -3.37 5.20
N VAL A 38 -19.10 -4.03 6.29
CA VAL A 38 -20.22 -3.62 7.17
C VAL A 38 -19.76 -3.22 8.57
N SER A 39 -18.51 -3.51 8.92
CA SER A 39 -17.89 -3.24 10.21
C SER A 39 -16.48 -2.68 10.05
N GLY A 40 -15.97 -1.97 11.05
CA GLY A 40 -14.66 -1.33 11.04
C GLY A 40 -14.69 0.15 10.61
N SER A 41 -13.51 0.74 10.43
CA SER A 41 -13.33 2.17 10.14
C SER A 41 -12.49 2.42 8.88
N GLY A 42 -12.65 1.56 7.87
CA GLY A 42 -11.81 1.54 6.68
C GLY A 42 -10.41 0.99 6.98
N TYR A 43 -9.41 1.45 6.22
CA TYR A 43 -8.01 1.07 6.41
C TYR A 43 -7.29 1.90 7.48
N GLY A 44 -7.99 2.86 8.09
CA GLY A 44 -7.44 3.73 9.11
C GLY A 44 -6.53 4.82 8.53
N PRO A 45 -6.06 5.75 9.38
CA PRO A 45 -5.15 6.79 8.96
C PRO A 45 -3.81 6.21 8.55
N GLY A 46 -3.33 6.55 7.36
CA GLY A 46 -1.92 6.43 7.00
C GLY A 46 -1.11 7.40 7.85
N ILE A 47 -0.16 6.87 8.62
CA ILE A 47 0.74 7.63 9.49
C ILE A 47 2.17 7.31 9.06
N GLY A 48 2.93 8.32 8.63
CA GLY A 48 4.33 8.13 8.25
C GLY A 48 4.92 9.32 7.52
N GLY A 49 6.03 9.86 8.01
CA GLY A 49 6.66 11.06 7.44
C GLY A 49 5.77 12.30 7.53
N ASP A 50 6.03 13.28 6.66
CA ASP A 50 5.36 14.58 6.64
C ASP A 50 4.09 14.59 5.75
N VAL A 51 3.36 13.47 5.75
CA VAL A 51 2.12 13.33 4.97
C VAL A 51 0.92 13.85 5.76
N PRO A 52 -0.07 14.47 5.10
CA PRO A 52 -1.35 14.77 5.71
C PRO A 52 -2.02 13.52 6.26
N LEU A 53 -2.89 13.69 7.25
CA LEU A 53 -3.73 12.61 7.76
C LEU A 53 -4.69 12.12 6.66
N ILE A 54 -4.40 10.95 6.09
CA ILE A 54 -5.19 10.35 5.01
C ILE A 54 -5.79 9.06 5.52
N ASN A 55 -7.11 8.92 5.46
CA ASN A 55 -7.81 7.69 5.82
C ASN A 55 -8.48 7.11 4.56
N ILE A 56 -8.14 5.87 4.24
CA ILE A 56 -8.57 5.22 2.99
C ILE A 56 -9.72 4.25 3.29
N ILE A 57 -10.71 4.23 2.41
CA ILE A 57 -11.82 3.29 2.44
C ILE A 57 -11.85 2.46 1.14
N SER A 58 -12.50 1.30 1.21
CA SER A 58 -12.75 0.47 0.05
C SER A 58 -13.92 1.00 -0.76
N ARG A 59 -13.95 0.70 -2.06
CA ARG A 59 -15.16 0.86 -2.89
C ARG A 59 -16.35 0.08 -2.32
N ALA A 60 -16.07 -1.06 -1.68
CA ALA A 60 -17.07 -1.91 -1.06
C ALA A 60 -17.46 -1.47 0.37
N SER A 61 -17.00 -0.29 0.84
CA SER A 61 -17.34 0.19 2.17
C SER A 61 -18.79 0.63 2.26
N GLY A 62 -19.58 -0.04 3.12
CA GLY A 62 -20.93 0.36 3.44
C GLY A 62 -20.99 1.65 4.26
N ALA A 63 -22.18 2.27 4.32
CA ALA A 63 -22.38 3.56 4.98
C ALA A 63 -21.92 3.58 6.45
N SER A 64 -22.06 2.46 7.19
CA SER A 64 -21.59 2.32 8.58
C SER A 64 -20.07 2.43 8.69
N VAL A 65 -19.33 1.84 7.75
CA VAL A 65 -17.86 1.87 7.70
C VAL A 65 -17.37 3.26 7.32
N VAL A 66 -18.03 3.90 6.35
CA VAL A 66 -17.71 5.29 5.95
C VAL A 66 -17.91 6.25 7.12
N ALA A 67 -19.05 6.16 7.82
CA ALA A 67 -19.31 7.00 8.99
C ALA A 67 -18.28 6.78 10.10
N SER A 68 -17.94 5.52 10.38
CA SER A 68 -16.93 5.16 11.39
C SER A 68 -15.54 5.66 11.01
N SER A 69 -15.17 5.57 9.73
CA SER A 69 -13.90 6.10 9.20
C SER A 69 -13.81 7.61 9.38
N ILE A 70 -14.87 8.37 9.09
CA ILE A 70 -14.92 9.83 9.30
C ILE A 70 -14.73 10.17 10.78
N ILE A 71 -15.47 9.50 11.67
CA ILE A 71 -15.35 9.72 13.12
C ILE A 71 -13.93 9.39 13.61
N TYR A 72 -13.35 8.29 13.11
CA TYR A 72 -12.01 7.88 13.47
C TYR A 72 -10.97 8.90 13.02
N SER A 73 -11.03 9.37 11.77
CA SER A 73 -10.17 10.45 11.25
C SER A 73 -10.27 11.72 12.09
N ALA A 74 -11.48 12.13 12.47
CA ALA A 74 -11.69 13.31 13.29
C ALA A 74 -11.03 13.16 14.68
N ARG A 75 -11.12 11.98 15.29
CA ARG A 75 -10.45 11.68 16.57
C ARG A 75 -8.93 11.73 16.44
N MET A 76 -8.39 11.20 15.36
CA MET A 76 -6.94 11.21 15.11
C MET A 76 -6.40 12.62 14.86
N ALA A 77 -7.15 13.44 14.12
CA ALA A 77 -6.83 14.86 13.94
C ALA A 77 -6.89 15.63 15.27
N ALA A 78 -7.94 15.42 16.06
CA ALA A 78 -8.10 16.07 17.36
C ALA A 78 -7.01 15.66 18.37
N ALA A 79 -6.49 14.44 18.26
CA ALA A 79 -5.40 13.93 19.08
C ALA A 79 -4.00 14.36 18.61
N ASP A 80 -3.90 15.12 17.51
CA ASP A 80 -2.62 15.52 16.90
C ASP A 80 -1.71 14.31 16.65
N ILE A 81 -2.25 13.30 15.97
CA ILE A 81 -1.58 12.01 15.76
C ILE A 81 -0.20 12.17 15.08
N SER A 82 -0.04 13.19 14.23
CA SER A 82 1.24 13.49 13.58
C SER A 82 2.32 13.88 14.59
N ASN A 83 1.97 14.68 15.59
CA ASN A 83 2.90 15.04 16.66
C ASN A 83 3.21 13.84 17.57
N VAL A 84 2.19 13.02 17.91
CA VAL A 84 2.40 11.76 18.65
C VAL A 84 3.40 10.88 17.91
N TYR A 85 3.18 10.64 16.61
CA TYR A 85 4.08 9.86 15.77
C TYR A 85 5.52 10.40 15.78
N ASN A 86 5.69 11.71 15.59
CA ASN A 86 7.00 12.34 15.55
C ASN A 86 7.75 12.22 16.89
N ASN A 87 7.03 12.30 18.02
CA ASN A 87 7.62 12.15 19.34
C ASN A 87 8.02 10.70 19.63
N GLU A 88 7.18 9.73 19.28
CA GLU A 88 7.49 8.30 19.40
C GLU A 88 8.68 7.91 18.52
N LEU A 89 8.74 8.43 17.29
CA LEU A 89 9.86 8.19 16.38
C LEU A 89 11.18 8.74 16.93
N LYS A 90 11.17 9.98 17.45
CA LYS A 90 12.34 10.57 18.11
C LYS A 90 12.78 9.76 19.32
N ALA A 91 11.84 9.28 20.14
CA ALA A 91 12.14 8.45 21.30
C ALA A 91 12.76 7.11 20.90
N ALA A 92 12.23 6.46 19.86
CA ALA A 92 12.77 5.21 19.32
C ALA A 92 14.20 5.40 18.79
N VAL A 93 14.45 6.46 18.01
CA VAL A 93 15.80 6.78 17.51
C VAL A 93 16.77 7.07 18.65
N ALA A 94 16.34 7.83 19.67
CA ALA A 94 17.16 8.10 20.86
C ALA A 94 17.49 6.81 21.65
N ALA A 95 16.60 5.81 21.62
CA ALA A 95 16.81 4.49 22.21
C ALA A 95 17.67 3.55 21.33
N GLY A 96 18.12 4.00 20.16
CA GLY A 96 18.98 3.24 19.26
C GLY A 96 18.23 2.37 18.24
N TYR A 97 16.90 2.48 18.14
CA TYR A 97 16.16 1.84 17.06
C TYR A 97 16.41 2.61 15.75
N ARG A 98 16.90 1.92 14.72
CA ARG A 98 17.08 2.50 13.39
C ARG A 98 15.80 2.33 12.58
N THR A 99 15.41 3.37 11.85
CA THR A 99 14.39 3.24 10.82
C THR A 99 14.96 2.40 9.68
N ALA A 100 14.19 1.47 9.13
CA ALA A 100 14.62 0.65 8.00
C ALA A 100 15.05 1.49 6.76
N SER A 101 14.63 2.76 6.69
CA SER A 101 15.04 3.70 5.64
C SER A 101 16.49 4.19 5.75
N ALA A 102 17.17 3.98 6.89
CA ALA A 102 18.54 4.47 7.07
C ALA A 102 19.59 3.58 6.39
N ASP A 103 19.24 2.32 6.10
CA ASP A 103 20.15 1.30 5.58
C ASP A 103 19.68 0.73 4.22
N VAL A 104 18.75 1.39 3.51
CA VAL A 104 18.53 1.05 2.09
C VAL A 104 19.69 1.66 1.33
N ASP A 105 20.71 0.84 1.09
CA ASP A 105 21.75 1.10 0.11
C ASP A 105 21.06 1.51 -1.20
N GLU A 106 21.14 2.80 -1.55
CA GLU A 106 20.74 3.35 -2.86
C GLU A 106 21.55 2.73 -4.02
N SER A 107 22.43 1.76 -3.75
CA SER A 107 23.32 1.13 -4.75
C SER A 107 22.62 0.25 -5.78
N THR A 108 21.28 0.15 -5.77
CA THR A 108 20.53 -0.56 -6.82
C THR A 108 19.36 0.22 -7.43
N SER A 109 19.08 1.47 -7.01
CA SER A 109 18.20 2.32 -7.82
C SER A 109 19.03 2.96 -8.92
N SER A 110 18.86 2.46 -10.14
CA SER A 110 19.09 3.28 -11.32
C SER A 110 18.43 4.65 -11.08
N ASP A 111 19.24 5.72 -11.03
CA ASP A 111 18.87 7.14 -10.85
C ASP A 111 17.97 7.63 -12.01
N LEU A 112 16.81 6.99 -12.17
CA LEU A 112 15.85 7.35 -13.18
C LEU A 112 15.12 8.59 -12.71
N LYS A 113 15.31 9.68 -13.46
CA LYS A 113 14.57 10.92 -13.23
C LYS A 113 13.08 10.59 -13.20
N ARG A 114 12.43 11.01 -12.12
CA ARG A 114 10.98 10.88 -11.95
C ARG A 114 10.26 11.48 -13.17
N LYS A 115 9.44 10.67 -13.82
CA LYS A 115 8.54 11.07 -14.90
C LYS A 115 7.11 11.09 -14.39
N THR A 116 6.26 11.88 -15.03
CA THR A 116 4.81 11.74 -14.85
C THR A 116 4.39 10.39 -15.40
N VAL A 117 3.62 9.64 -14.62
CA VAL A 117 3.06 8.35 -15.04
C VAL A 117 1.62 8.58 -15.51
N ASP A 118 1.36 8.33 -16.78
CA ASP A 118 0.10 8.63 -17.48
C ASP A 118 -0.52 7.39 -18.17
N GLU A 119 0.21 6.29 -18.24
CA GLU A 119 -0.26 4.99 -18.74
C GLU A 119 -0.21 3.91 -17.66
N GLU A 120 -1.15 2.97 -17.75
CA GLU A 120 -1.28 1.82 -16.84
C GLU A 120 -1.15 0.50 -17.63
N ILE A 121 -0.21 -0.36 -17.23
CA ILE A 121 -0.14 -1.74 -17.69
C ILE A 121 -0.88 -2.63 -16.70
N GLU A 122 -2.03 -3.15 -17.11
CA GLU A 122 -2.82 -4.13 -16.37
C GLU A 122 -2.35 -5.57 -16.62
N GLY A 123 -2.90 -6.53 -15.85
CA GLY A 123 -2.67 -7.97 -16.07
C GLY A 123 -1.43 -8.54 -15.40
N ILE A 124 -0.83 -7.79 -14.47
CA ILE A 124 0.32 -8.24 -13.67
C ILE A 124 -0.19 -8.86 -12.37
N ASP A 125 0.31 -10.05 -12.01
CA ASP A 125 0.01 -10.66 -10.72
C ASP A 125 0.60 -9.80 -9.59
N VAL A 126 -0.16 -9.61 -8.51
CA VAL A 126 0.26 -8.84 -7.33
C VAL A 126 1.57 -9.37 -6.74
N LEU A 127 1.80 -10.68 -6.82
CA LEU A 127 3.03 -11.32 -6.33
C LEU A 127 4.25 -11.03 -7.20
N GLN A 128 4.04 -10.61 -8.45
CA GLN A 128 5.09 -10.29 -9.42
C GLN A 128 5.27 -8.78 -9.62
N LEU A 129 4.43 -7.94 -9.00
CA LEU A 129 4.42 -6.51 -9.23
C LEU A 129 5.74 -5.83 -8.83
N GLU A 130 6.30 -6.20 -7.68
CA GLU A 130 7.56 -5.64 -7.20
C GLU A 130 8.73 -6.04 -8.11
N ASP A 131 8.78 -7.31 -8.52
CA ASP A 131 9.78 -7.83 -9.46
C ASP A 131 9.65 -7.16 -10.84
N ALA A 132 8.43 -6.92 -11.30
CA ALA A 132 8.15 -6.22 -12.56
C ALA A 132 8.71 -4.79 -12.54
N VAL A 133 8.41 -4.03 -11.48
CA VAL A 133 8.89 -2.66 -11.32
C VAL A 133 10.41 -2.62 -11.17
N ALA A 134 10.99 -3.53 -10.39
CA ALA A 134 12.44 -3.63 -10.24
C ALA A 134 13.14 -3.92 -11.58
N MET A 135 12.61 -4.86 -12.36
CA MET A 135 13.12 -5.23 -13.68
C MET A 135 13.04 -4.06 -14.66
N LEU A 136 11.91 -3.35 -14.71
CA LEU A 136 11.73 -2.19 -15.59
C LEU A 136 12.71 -1.07 -15.24
N LYS A 137 12.89 -0.78 -13.94
CA LYS A 137 13.88 0.21 -13.47
C LYS A 137 15.30 -0.19 -13.86
N GLN A 138 15.69 -1.46 -13.69
CA GLN A 138 17.00 -1.96 -14.12
C GLN A 138 17.24 -1.81 -15.64
N ASN A 139 16.16 -1.80 -16.44
CA ASN A 139 16.21 -1.58 -17.89
C ASN A 139 16.03 -0.10 -18.29
N GLY A 140 16.11 0.83 -17.33
CA GLY A 140 16.08 2.26 -17.58
C GLY A 140 14.68 2.86 -17.75
N ILE A 141 13.62 2.15 -17.35
CA ILE A 141 12.23 2.62 -17.46
C ILE A 141 11.74 3.07 -16.07
N TYR A 142 11.39 4.35 -15.96
CA TYR A 142 10.78 4.87 -14.74
C TYR A 142 9.33 4.38 -14.66
N CYS A 143 9.00 3.72 -13.56
CA CYS A 143 7.65 3.24 -13.30
C CYS A 143 7.35 3.18 -11.80
N GLU A 144 6.07 3.25 -11.47
CA GLU A 144 5.53 3.14 -10.11
C GLU A 144 4.55 1.96 -10.04
N ALA A 145 4.52 1.26 -8.90
CA ALA A 145 3.51 0.23 -8.63
C ALA A 145 2.19 0.91 -8.24
N GLY A 146 1.08 0.43 -8.77
CA GLY A 146 -0.25 0.97 -8.50
C GLY A 146 -1.32 -0.11 -8.39
N MET A 147 -2.54 0.34 -8.07
CA MET A 147 -3.75 -0.48 -8.06
C MET A 147 -4.81 0.21 -8.92
N GLY A 148 -5.04 -0.33 -10.12
CA GLY A 148 -6.02 0.15 -11.06
C GLY A 148 -7.43 -0.38 -10.77
N CYS A 149 -8.36 -0.11 -11.67
CA CYS A 149 -9.76 -0.51 -11.52
C CYS A 149 -9.96 -2.03 -11.45
N THR A 150 -9.11 -2.79 -12.16
CA THR A 150 -9.19 -4.24 -12.41
C THR A 150 -8.15 -5.06 -11.65
N GLY A 151 -7.15 -4.44 -11.02
CA GLY A 151 -6.10 -5.16 -10.32
C GLY A 151 -4.79 -4.38 -10.15
N PRO A 152 -3.70 -5.06 -9.81
CA PRO A 152 -2.36 -4.48 -9.80
C PRO A 152 -1.98 -3.93 -11.17
N VAL A 153 -1.38 -2.74 -11.19
CA VAL A 153 -0.93 -2.07 -12.42
C VAL A 153 0.48 -1.54 -12.25
N VAL A 154 1.23 -1.52 -13.36
CA VAL A 154 2.46 -0.73 -13.46
C VAL A 154 2.14 0.58 -14.15
N MET A 155 2.39 1.68 -13.46
CA MET A 155 2.18 3.04 -13.97
C MET A 155 3.49 3.57 -14.53
N LEU A 156 3.48 4.13 -15.74
CA LEU A 156 4.68 4.63 -16.43
C LEU A 156 4.34 5.74 -17.43
N ALA A 157 5.36 6.35 -18.02
CA ALA A 157 5.17 7.38 -19.04
C ALA A 157 4.73 6.77 -20.39
N ALA A 158 3.83 7.42 -21.13
CA ALA A 158 3.31 6.89 -22.39
C ALA A 158 4.40 6.53 -23.43
N GLU A 159 5.50 7.27 -23.44
CA GLU A 159 6.67 7.01 -24.30
C GLU A 159 7.39 5.68 -23.99
N ASP A 160 7.29 5.18 -22.75
CA ASP A 160 7.96 3.96 -22.29
C ASP A 160 7.06 2.71 -22.39
N ALA A 161 5.76 2.86 -22.68
CA ALA A 161 4.76 1.78 -22.62
C ALA A 161 5.07 0.61 -23.55
N VAL A 162 5.43 0.91 -24.80
CA VAL A 162 5.74 -0.14 -25.80
C VAL A 162 6.96 -0.95 -25.37
N SER A 163 8.00 -0.28 -24.87
CA SER A 163 9.23 -0.92 -24.40
C SER A 163 8.98 -1.75 -23.13
N ALA A 164 8.19 -1.22 -22.20
CA ALA A 164 7.84 -1.90 -20.95
C ALA A 164 7.04 -3.18 -21.21
N VAL A 165 6.01 -3.15 -22.06
CA VAL A 165 5.22 -4.34 -22.43
C VAL A 165 6.11 -5.40 -23.07
N GLY A 166 7.02 -5.01 -23.97
CA GLY A 166 7.96 -5.94 -24.59
C GLY A 166 8.88 -6.65 -23.59
N LEU A 167 9.40 -5.91 -22.59
CA LEU A 167 10.22 -6.47 -21.52
C LEU A 167 9.43 -7.38 -20.59
N LEU A 168 8.20 -7.00 -20.21
CA LEU A 168 7.36 -7.79 -19.33
C LEU A 168 6.92 -9.10 -19.99
N LYS A 169 6.56 -9.09 -21.28
CA LYS A 169 6.25 -10.30 -22.06
C LYS A 169 7.48 -11.21 -22.19
N LYS A 170 8.64 -10.65 -22.53
CA LYS A 170 9.90 -11.41 -22.67
C LYS A 170 10.28 -12.16 -21.39
N ASN A 171 9.99 -11.58 -20.23
CA ASN A 171 10.27 -12.17 -18.93
C ASN A 171 9.09 -12.98 -18.35
N LYS A 172 8.01 -13.20 -19.12
CA LYS A 172 6.81 -13.95 -18.72
C LYS A 172 6.11 -13.42 -17.45
N ILE A 173 6.21 -12.11 -17.24
CA ILE A 173 5.49 -11.39 -16.18
C ILE A 173 4.12 -10.96 -16.69
N LEU A 174 4.02 -10.63 -17.98
CA LEU A 174 2.76 -10.39 -18.67
C LEU A 174 2.39 -11.61 -19.52
N GLY A 175 1.10 -11.94 -19.59
CA GLY A 175 0.58 -12.98 -20.48
C GLY A 175 0.86 -12.70 -21.96
N GLU A 176 0.99 -13.75 -22.75
CA GLU A 176 1.03 -13.69 -24.22
C GLU A 176 -0.40 -13.55 -24.77
N ASP A 177 -1.00 -12.38 -24.62
CA ASP A 177 -2.17 -11.98 -25.42
C ASP A 177 -1.73 -11.13 -26.62
#